data_AF-A0A3N5GSV6-F1
#
_entry.id   AF-A0A3N5GSV6-F1
#
_cell.length_a   1.000
_cell.length_b   1.000
_cell.length_c   1.000
_cell.angle_alpha   90.00
_cell.angle_beta   90.00
_cell.angle_gamma   90.00
#
_symmetry.space_group_name_H-M   'P 1'
#
loop_
_entity.id
_entity.type
_entity.pdbx_description
1 polymer ?
#
loop_
_entity_poly.entity_id
_entity_poly.type
_entity_poly.pdbx_seq_one_letter_code
_entity_poly.pdbx_strand_id
1 'polypeptide(L)' 'AWNALFAPKGTPPEVVKKLNGALAKGLADETTRKRLLDLGADLSDKEAQTPEGLRKLVEREVARWTKVLKEVAAAPAK' A
#
# COMPACT_ATOMS: atom_id res chain seq x y z
N ALA A 1 1.31 -6.63 -7.96
CA ALA A 1 1.56 -5.20 -7.66
C ALA A 1 0.69 -4.78 -6.47
N TRP A 2 1.06 -3.74 -5.73
CA TRP A 2 0.25 -3.23 -4.62
C TRP A 2 -0.12 -1.77 -4.86
N ASN A 3 -1.24 -1.33 -4.29
CA ASN A 3 -1.74 0.04 -4.38
C ASN A 3 -1.79 0.65 -2.97
N ALA A 4 -1.56 1.95 -2.87
CA ALA A 4 -1.61 2.68 -1.61
C ALA A 4 -2.02 4.14 -1.82
N LEU A 5 -2.55 4.74 -0.76
CA LEU A 5 -2.88 6.16 -0.70
C LEU A 5 -1.85 6.90 0.18
N PHE A 6 -1.30 7.98 -0.34
CA PHE A 6 -0.35 8.84 0.38
C PHE A 6 -0.88 10.26 0.46
N ALA A 7 -0.44 10.98 1.50
CA ALA A 7 -0.69 12.40 1.67
C ALA A 7 0.66 13.15 1.76
N PRO A 8 0.72 14.45 1.40
CA PRO A 8 1.94 15.24 1.51
C PRO A 8 2.53 15.25 2.92
N LYS A 9 3.86 15.39 3.02
CA LYS A 9 4.55 15.58 4.30
C LYS A 9 3.98 16.82 5.01
N GLY A 10 3.68 16.67 6.30
CA GLY A 10 3.10 17.74 7.12
C GLY A 10 1.57 17.83 7.05
N THR A 11 0.90 16.92 6.33
CA THR A 11 -0.57 16.80 6.40
C THR A 11 -0.99 16.59 7.87
N PRO A 12 -1.95 17.38 8.40
CA PRO A 12 -2.34 17.28 9.79
C PRO A 12 -2.86 15.88 10.18
N PRO A 13 -2.54 15.38 11.40
CA PRO A 13 -2.92 14.03 11.81
C PRO A 13 -4.42 13.75 11.73
N GLU A 14 -5.26 14.73 12.04
CA GLU A 14 -6.72 14.61 11.96
C GLU A 14 -7.22 14.42 10.52
N VAL A 15 -6.55 15.05 9.54
CA VAL A 15 -6.85 14.87 8.12
C VAL A 15 -6.45 13.47 7.68
N VAL A 16 -5.25 13.01 8.07
CA VAL A 16 -4.80 11.63 7.79
C VAL A 16 -5.77 10.61 8.39
N LYS A 17 -6.20 10.82 9.65
CA LYS A 17 -7.17 9.95 10.32
C LYS A 17 -8.51 9.92 9.58
N LYS A 18 -9.01 11.07 9.12
CA LYS A 18 -10.26 11.15 8.35
C LYS A 18 -10.15 10.43 7.01
N LEU A 19 -9.05 10.63 6.27
CA LEU A 19 -8.80 9.95 5.00
C LEU A 19 -8.69 8.43 5.19
N ASN A 20 -7.94 7.98 6.19
CA ASN A 20 -7.81 6.56 6.50
C ASN A 20 -9.17 5.94 6.89
N GLY A 21 -9.96 6.63 7.71
CA GLY A 21 -11.30 6.18 8.08
C GLY A 21 -12.24 6.09 6.87
N ALA A 22 -12.17 7.03 5.93
CA ALA A 22 -12.94 6.97 4.69
C ALA A 22 -12.51 5.80 3.79
N LEU A 23 -11.21 5.57 3.65
CA LEU A 23 -10.66 4.43 2.92
C LEU A 23 -11.12 3.11 3.53
N ALA A 24 -11.02 2.94 4.85
CA ALA A 24 -11.42 1.72 5.54
C ALA A 24 -12.92 1.41 5.37
N LYS A 25 -13.76 2.45 5.31
CA LYS A 25 -15.19 2.33 5.00
C LYS A 25 -15.42 1.93 3.54
N GLY A 26 -14.75 2.59 2.59
CA GLY A 26 -14.84 2.25 1.17
C GLY A 26 -14.42 0.80 0.86
N LEU A 27 -13.36 0.31 1.50
CA LEU A 27 -12.93 -1.10 1.34
C LEU A 27 -13.83 -2.11 2.08
N ALA A 28 -14.68 -1.64 3.00
CA ALA A 28 -15.68 -2.46 3.67
C ALA A 28 -17.04 -2.47 2.95
N ASP A 29 -17.30 -1.48 2.09
CA ASP A 29 -18.47 -1.44 1.24
C ASP A 29 -18.48 -2.62 0.25
N GLU A 30 -19.61 -3.34 0.19
CA GLU A 30 -19.73 -4.57 -0.59
C GLU A 30 -19.61 -4.32 -2.09
N THR A 31 -20.18 -3.22 -2.58
CA THR A 31 -20.13 -2.87 -4.01
C THR A 31 -18.69 -2.60 -4.45
N THR A 32 -17.98 -1.80 -3.67
CA THR A 32 -16.57 -1.47 -3.90
C THR A 32 -15.69 -2.71 -3.79
N ARG A 33 -15.88 -3.53 -2.74
CA ARG A 33 -15.17 -4.79 -2.53
C ARG A 33 -15.35 -5.72 -3.71
N LYS A 34 -16.60 -5.97 -4.12
CA LYS A 34 -16.90 -6.86 -5.24
C LYS A 34 -16.18 -6.38 -6.51
N ARG A 35 -16.26 -5.08 -6.82
CA ARG A 35 -15.65 -4.54 -8.03
C ARG A 35 -14.12 -4.70 -8.04
N LEU A 36 -13.45 -4.50 -6.90
CA LEU A 36 -12.00 -4.70 -6.78
C LEU A 36 -11.62 -6.18 -6.95
N LEU A 37 -12.37 -7.09 -6.35
CA LEU A 37 -12.17 -8.54 -6.51
C LEU A 37 -12.40 -9.00 -7.96
N ASP A 38 -13.45 -8.50 -8.62
CA ASP A 38 -13.73 -8.78 -10.04
C ASP A 38 -12.58 -8.33 -10.97
N LEU A 39 -11.83 -7.29 -10.56
CA LEU A 39 -10.65 -6.79 -11.27
C LEU A 39 -9.35 -7.54 -10.90
N GLY A 40 -9.45 -8.58 -10.06
CA GLY A 40 -8.31 -9.40 -9.62
C GLY A 40 -7.45 -8.76 -8.53
N ALA A 41 -7.97 -7.77 -7.79
CA ALA A 41 -7.27 -7.22 -6.64
C ALA A 41 -7.51 -8.09 -5.40
N ASP A 42 -6.47 -8.28 -4.60
CA ASP A 42 -6.60 -8.78 -3.24
C ASP A 42 -6.76 -7.61 -2.26
N LEU A 43 -7.77 -7.70 -1.39
CA LEU A 43 -7.99 -6.70 -0.36
C LEU A 43 -7.12 -6.99 0.85
N SER A 44 -6.32 -5.99 1.24
CA SER A 44 -5.51 -6.03 2.44
C SER A 44 -6.36 -6.23 3.70
N ASP A 45 -5.78 -6.87 4.71
CA ASP A 45 -6.36 -6.95 6.05
C ASP A 45 -6.44 -5.57 6.73
N LYS A 46 -7.11 -5.50 7.88
CA LYS A 46 -7.36 -4.23 8.57
C LYS A 46 -6.09 -3.61 9.12
N GLU A 47 -5.14 -4.43 9.53
CA GLU A 47 -3.83 -4.04 10.05
C GLU A 47 -3.01 -3.34 8.96
N ALA A 48 -2.99 -3.88 7.75
CA ALA A 48 -2.33 -3.31 6.58
C ALA A 48 -3.05 -2.08 6.02
N GLN A 49 -4.34 -1.88 6.31
CA GLN A 49 -5.10 -0.68 5.95
C GLN A 49 -4.78 0.54 6.84
N THR A 50 -3.88 0.44 7.82
CA THR A 50 -3.47 1.56 8.68
C THR A 50 -2.26 2.33 8.14
N PRO A 51 -2.03 3.60 8.55
CA PRO A 51 -0.81 4.32 8.19
C PRO A 51 0.48 3.56 8.62
N GLU A 52 0.45 2.94 9.79
CA GLU A 52 1.52 2.08 10.33
C GLU A 52 1.73 0.83 9.46
N GLY A 53 0.65 0.17 9.06
CA GLY A 53 0.68 -1.01 8.20
C GLY A 53 1.28 -0.68 6.83
N LEU A 54 0.86 0.43 6.24
CA LEU A 54 1.43 0.93 4.98
C LEU A 54 2.92 1.28 5.12
N ARG A 55 3.33 1.93 6.22
CA ARG A 55 4.75 2.24 6.48
C ARG A 55 5.60 0.96 6.48
N LYS A 56 5.17 -0.08 7.20
CA LYS A 56 5.86 -1.38 7.24
C LYS A 56 5.93 -2.05 5.85
N LEU A 57 4.86 -1.97 5.07
CA LEU A 57 4.83 -2.45 3.68
C LEU A 57 5.90 -1.76 2.84
N VAL A 58 5.94 -0.42 2.86
CA VAL A 58 6.89 0.37 2.07
C VAL A 58 8.33 0.06 2.47
N GLU A 59 8.65 0.03 3.77
CA GLU A 59 9.99 -0.30 4.26
C GLU A 59 10.46 -1.67 3.76
N ARG A 60 9.60 -2.69 3.85
CA ARG A 60 9.88 -4.04 3.37
C ARG A 60 10.10 -4.08 1.86
N GLU A 61 9.24 -3.43 1.10
CA GLU A 61 9.30 -3.42 -0.36
C GLU A 61 10.54 -2.67 -0.86
N VAL A 62 10.88 -1.52 -0.26
CA VAL A 62 12.11 -0.78 -0.56
C VAL A 62 13.34 -1.66 -0.30
N ALA A 63 13.39 -2.33 0.86
CA ALA A 63 14.51 -3.21 1.18
C ALA A 63 14.64 -4.38 0.19
N ARG A 64 13.51 -5.06 -0.13
CA ARG A 64 13.48 -6.18 -1.09
C ARG A 64 13.96 -5.74 -2.47
N TRP A 65 13.38 -4.67 -3.01
CA TRP A 65 13.68 -4.23 -4.36
C TRP A 65 15.08 -3.61 -4.48
N THR A 66 15.56 -2.93 -3.46
CA THR A 66 16.97 -2.46 -3.42
C THR A 66 17.95 -3.62 -3.56
N LYS A 67 17.70 -4.74 -2.87
CA LYS A 67 18.52 -5.95 -2.97
C LYS A 67 18.49 -6.53 -4.38
N VAL A 68 17.28 -6.78 -4.91
CA VAL A 68 17.09 -7.34 -6.26
C VAL A 68 17.77 -6.48 -7.33
N LEU A 69 17.59 -5.17 -7.26
CA LEU A 69 18.19 -4.24 -8.24
C LEU A 69 19.72 -4.26 -8.18
N LYS A 70 20.32 -4.35 -6.99
CA LYS A 70 21.78 -4.46 -6.85
C LYS A 70 22.31 -5.78 -7.41
N GLU A 71 21.61 -6.89 -7.17
CA GLU A 71 21.99 -8.20 -7.71
C GLU A 71 21.91 -8.22 -9.25
N VAL A 72 20.83 -7.67 -9.81
CA VAL A 72 20.67 -7.55 -11.27
C VAL A 72 21.71 -6.62 -11.89
N ALA A 73 22.02 -5.50 -11.24
CA ALA A 73 23.04 -4.57 -11.72
C ALA A 73 24.48 -5.12 -11.64
N ALA A 74 24.74 -6.04 -10.70
CA ALA A 74 26.04 -6.70 -10.55
C ALA A 74 26.21 -7.93 -11.47
N ALA A 75 25.12 -8.47 -12.02
CA ALA A 75 25.18 -9.55 -12.99
C ALA A 75 25.78 -9.03 -14.32
N PRO A 76 26.73 -9.76 -14.94
CA PRO A 76 27.29 -9.35 -16.22
C PRO A 76 26.16 -9.25 -17.26
N ALA A 77 26.18 -8.16 -18.04
CA ALA A 77 25.27 -8.00 -19.17
C ALA A 77 25.41 -9.21 -20.11
N LYS A 78 24.27 -9.84 -20.45
CA LYS A 78 24.22 -10.85 -21.50
C LYS A 78 24.44 -10.21 -22.87
#